data_AF-A0A518E2H5-F1
#
_entry.id   AF-A0A518E2H5-F1
#
_cell.length_a   1.000
_cell.length_b   1.000
_cell.length_c   1.000
_cell.angle_alpha   90.00
_cell.angle_beta   90.00
_cell.angle_gamma   90.00
#
_symmetry.space_group_name_H-M   'P 1'
#
loop_
_entity.id
_entity.type
_entity.pdbx_description
1 polymer ?
#
loop_
_entity_poly.entity_id
_entity_poly.type
_entity_poly.pdbx_seq_one_letter_code
_entity_poly.pdbx_strand_id
1 'polypeptide(L)'
;MTNWKCATCQSEMESGFEVCWSCGTTVDGAPDPDFVREVDVEDRPEDWVQPIHCESCGYRGKALMAHPGYQWWTIPAAILLACTGIGFIFWIVAFAILVNRTYVTCPECGSRDRLINLEGTSTEFPPESEQLWKEKQEQDLAAFKRNKLIAMAIATTVICFLVGIAIANWNRP
;
A
#
# COMPACT_ATOMS: atom_id res chain seq x y z
N MET A 1 6.04 -37.27 -16.32
CA MET A 1 5.42 -36.84 -15.06
C MET A 1 3.92 -36.93 -15.29
N THR A 2 3.19 -37.68 -14.46
CA THR A 2 1.75 -37.90 -14.59
C THR A 2 1.01 -36.82 -13.82
N ASN A 3 0.34 -35.90 -14.50
CA ASN A 3 -0.53 -34.95 -13.83
C ASN A 3 -1.84 -35.62 -13.42
N TRP A 4 -2.46 -35.16 -12.34
CA TRP A 4 -3.81 -35.57 -11.97
C TRP A 4 -4.75 -34.38 -12.05
N LYS A 5 -6.06 -34.62 -12.21
CA LYS A 5 -7.08 -33.56 -12.25
C LYS A 5 -7.89 -33.58 -10.97
N CYS A 6 -8.03 -32.41 -10.35
CA CYS A 6 -8.86 -32.25 -9.17
C CYS A 6 -10.31 -32.62 -9.47
N ALA A 7 -10.90 -33.53 -8.69
CA ALA A 7 -12.29 -33.97 -8.86
C ALA A 7 -13.32 -32.85 -8.61
N THR A 8 -12.96 -31.83 -7.82
CA THR A 8 -13.86 -30.75 -7.43
C THR A 8 -13.80 -29.55 -8.37
N CYS A 9 -12.61 -28.98 -8.61
CA CYS A 9 -12.45 -27.76 -9.41
C CYS A 9 -11.82 -27.99 -10.79
N GLN A 10 -11.49 -29.24 -11.16
CA GLN A 10 -10.96 -29.65 -12.47
C GLN A 10 -9.61 -29.04 -12.87
N SER A 11 -8.93 -28.37 -11.94
CA SER A 11 -7.56 -27.90 -12.16
C SER A 11 -6.59 -29.06 -12.26
N GLU A 12 -5.55 -28.88 -13.08
CA GLU A 12 -4.50 -29.88 -13.32
C GLU A 12 -3.37 -29.71 -12.30
N MET A 13 -2.96 -30.82 -11.70
CA MET A 13 -2.02 -30.88 -10.58
C MET A 13 -0.83 -31.76 -10.95
N GLU A 14 0.37 -31.37 -10.53
CA GLU A 14 1.57 -32.16 -10.75
C GLU A 14 1.59 -33.43 -9.88
N SER A 15 2.28 -34.48 -10.33
CA SER A 15 2.33 -35.82 -9.70
C SER A 15 2.83 -35.85 -8.26
N GLY A 16 3.43 -34.76 -7.78
CA GLY A 16 4.04 -34.67 -6.45
C GLY A 16 3.13 -34.07 -5.38
N PHE A 17 1.95 -33.57 -5.75
CA PHE A 17 1.01 -32.96 -4.81
C PHE A 17 -0.14 -33.92 -4.51
N GLU A 18 -0.38 -34.19 -3.22
CA GLU A 18 -1.48 -35.05 -2.75
C GLU A 18 -2.80 -34.27 -2.58
N VAL A 19 -2.73 -32.94 -2.56
CA VAL A 19 -3.86 -32.03 -2.32
C VAL A 19 -3.89 -30.95 -3.40
N CYS A 20 -5.09 -30.64 -3.89
CA CYS A 20 -5.32 -29.58 -4.86
C CYS A 20 -5.05 -28.20 -4.24
N TRP A 21 -4.09 -27.44 -4.77
CA TRP A 21 -3.73 -26.11 -4.29
C TRP A 21 -4.85 -25.06 -4.42
N SER A 22 -5.87 -25.32 -5.25
CA SER A 22 -6.98 -24.40 -5.48
C SER A 22 -8.15 -24.59 -4.51
N CYS A 23 -8.45 -25.83 -4.10
CA CYS A 23 -9.66 -26.11 -3.33
C CYS A 23 -9.50 -27.13 -2.18
N GLY A 24 -8.29 -27.65 -1.94
CA GLY A 24 -8.05 -28.57 -0.83
C GLY A 24 -8.55 -30.00 -1.04
N THR A 25 -8.99 -30.35 -2.24
CA THR A 25 -9.43 -31.72 -2.52
C THR A 25 -8.22 -32.62 -2.71
N THR A 26 -8.18 -33.76 -2.03
CA THR A 26 -7.15 -34.81 -2.18
C THR A 26 -7.26 -35.52 -3.53
N VAL A 27 -6.23 -36.29 -3.92
CA VAL A 27 -6.25 -37.14 -5.12
C VAL A 27 -7.45 -38.09 -5.14
N ASP A 28 -7.90 -38.55 -3.96
CA ASP A 28 -9.05 -39.45 -3.81
C ASP A 28 -10.41 -38.73 -3.91
N GLY A 29 -10.41 -37.40 -4.09
CA GLY A 29 -11.62 -36.59 -4.19
C GLY A 29 -12.23 -36.19 -2.85
N ALA A 30 -11.61 -36.55 -1.72
CA ALA A 30 -12.05 -36.12 -0.40
C ALA A 30 -11.52 -34.71 -0.08
N PRO A 31 -12.32 -33.81 0.51
CA PRO A 31 -11.83 -32.52 1.00
C PRO A 31 -10.91 -32.74 2.20
N ASP A 32 -9.73 -32.12 2.18
CA ASP A 32 -8.79 -32.11 3.29
C ASP A 32 -9.25 -31.07 4.34
N PRO A 33 -9.55 -31.50 5.59
CA PRO A 33 -10.00 -30.59 6.65
C PRO A 33 -8.89 -29.65 7.15
N ASP A 34 -7.62 -30.00 6.95
CA ASP A 34 -6.47 -29.21 7.37
C ASP A 34 -5.99 -28.26 6.25
N PHE A 35 -6.60 -28.32 5.07
CA PHE A 35 -6.25 -27.44 3.97
C PHE A 35 -6.69 -26.00 4.22
N VAL A 36 -5.70 -25.13 4.43
CA VAL A 36 -5.89 -23.68 4.45
C VAL A 36 -5.48 -23.13 3.10
N ARG A 37 -6.45 -22.64 2.32
CA ARG A 37 -6.16 -21.94 1.07
C ARG A 37 -5.35 -20.69 1.41
N GLU A 38 -4.14 -20.60 0.86
CA GLU A 38 -3.45 -19.31 0.81
C GLU A 38 -4.35 -18.36 0.02
N VAL A 39 -4.88 -17.34 0.69
CA VAL A 39 -5.75 -16.35 0.04
C VAL A 39 -4.86 -15.59 -0.94
N ASP A 40 -5.06 -15.88 -2.23
CA ASP A 40 -4.42 -15.15 -3.32
C ASP A 40 -4.64 -13.65 -3.09
N VAL A 41 -3.60 -12.86 -3.35
CA VAL A 41 -3.66 -11.40 -3.19
C VAL A 41 -4.81 -10.81 -4.02
N GLU A 42 -5.17 -11.45 -5.13
CA GLU A 42 -6.24 -11.07 -6.04
C GLU A 42 -7.64 -11.32 -5.47
N ASP A 43 -7.81 -12.28 -4.55
CA ASP A 43 -9.08 -12.62 -3.91
C ASP A 43 -9.36 -11.76 -2.66
N ARG A 44 -8.45 -10.85 -2.30
CA ARG A 44 -8.64 -9.95 -1.14
C ARG A 44 -9.63 -8.85 -1.50
N PRO A 45 -10.59 -8.54 -0.61
CA PRO A 45 -11.49 -7.42 -0.86
C PRO A 45 -10.69 -6.10 -0.91
N GLU A 46 -11.20 -5.10 -1.65
CA GLU A 46 -10.52 -3.80 -1.84
C GLU A 46 -10.21 -3.07 -0.52
N ASP A 47 -10.98 -3.36 0.53
CA ASP A 47 -10.83 -2.81 1.88
C ASP A 47 -10.07 -3.73 2.84
N TRP A 48 -9.40 -4.76 2.32
CA TRP A 48 -8.60 -5.66 3.13
C TRP A 48 -7.41 -4.93 3.78
N VAL A 49 -7.31 -5.05 5.10
CA VAL A 49 -6.26 -4.39 5.89
C VAL A 49 -5.51 -5.45 6.68
N GLN A 50 -4.18 -5.43 6.59
CA GLN A 50 -3.30 -6.37 7.28
C GLN A 50 -3.51 -6.30 8.80
N PRO A 51 -3.79 -7.42 9.47
CA PRO A 51 -3.76 -7.47 10.92
C PRO A 51 -2.30 -7.50 11.40
N ILE A 52 -2.00 -6.70 12.42
CA ILE A 52 -0.65 -6.53 12.95
C ILE A 52 -0.60 -6.68 14.46
N HIS A 53 0.52 -7.18 14.94
CA HIS A 53 0.96 -7.02 16.32
C HIS A 53 2.16 -6.09 16.38
N CYS A 54 2.08 -5.03 17.19
CA CYS A 54 3.22 -4.14 17.41
C CYS A 54 4.01 -4.57 18.64
N GLU A 55 5.28 -4.92 18.47
CA GLU A 55 6.15 -5.28 19.60
C GLU A 55 6.55 -4.06 20.45
N SER A 56 6.41 -2.84 19.91
CA SER A 56 6.80 -1.62 20.63
C SER A 56 5.82 -1.23 21.73
N CYS A 57 4.51 -1.31 21.45
CA CYS A 57 3.45 -0.90 22.38
C CYS A 57 2.48 -2.02 22.77
N GLY A 58 2.58 -3.19 22.14
CA GLY A 58 1.67 -4.31 22.37
C GLY A 58 0.36 -4.26 21.57
N TYR A 59 0.13 -3.22 20.76
CA TYR A 59 -1.06 -3.09 19.92
C TYR A 59 -1.33 -4.38 19.13
N ARG A 60 -2.60 -4.81 19.09
CA ARG A 60 -3.10 -5.91 18.26
C ARG A 60 -4.36 -5.42 17.56
N GLY A 61 -4.33 -5.38 16.23
CA GLY A 61 -5.44 -4.84 15.45
C GLY A 61 -5.07 -4.63 14.00
N LYS A 62 -5.80 -3.75 13.32
CA LYS A 62 -5.57 -3.44 11.91
C LYS A 62 -4.39 -2.48 11.73
N ALA A 63 -3.60 -2.71 10.70
CA ALA A 63 -2.52 -1.83 10.29
C ALA A 63 -3.06 -0.46 9.85
N LEU A 64 -2.38 0.61 10.26
CA LEU A 64 -2.64 1.94 9.71
C LEU A 64 -1.79 2.14 8.45
N MET A 65 -2.46 2.28 7.32
CA MET A 65 -1.84 2.70 6.06
C MET A 65 -1.63 4.21 6.09
N ALA A 66 -0.49 4.64 6.63
CA ALA A 66 -0.18 6.06 6.75
C ALA A 66 0.37 6.59 5.44
N HIS A 67 -0.09 7.78 5.04
CA HIS A 67 0.53 8.51 3.95
C HIS A 67 1.83 9.16 4.44
N PRO A 68 2.89 9.22 3.62
CA PRO A 68 4.04 10.04 3.88
C PRO A 68 3.53 11.46 3.84
N GLY A 69 3.30 12.02 5.02
CA GLY A 69 3.11 13.44 5.17
C GLY A 69 4.18 14.15 4.36
N TYR A 70 3.80 15.29 3.81
CA TYR A 70 4.64 16.00 2.87
C TYR A 70 6.02 16.26 3.46
N GLN A 71 7.03 15.55 2.96
CA GLN A 71 8.39 15.71 3.45
C GLN A 71 8.96 16.96 2.80
N TRP A 72 9.07 18.06 3.56
CA TRP A 72 9.47 19.37 3.05
C TRP A 72 10.79 19.37 2.26
N TRP A 73 11.71 18.44 2.54
CA TRP A 73 12.96 18.28 1.78
C TRP A 73 12.76 17.76 0.34
N THR A 74 11.62 17.15 0.03
CA THR A 74 11.30 16.69 -1.33
C THR A 74 11.08 17.84 -2.30
N ILE A 75 10.64 19.03 -1.84
CA ILE A 75 10.52 20.24 -2.68
C ILE A 75 11.89 20.68 -3.23
N PRO A 76 12.90 21.00 -2.40
CA PRO A 76 14.18 21.47 -2.92
C PRO A 76 14.88 20.39 -3.76
N ALA A 77 14.78 19.12 -3.37
CA ALA A 77 15.31 18.01 -4.18
C ALA A 77 14.64 17.96 -5.56
N ALA A 78 13.32 18.16 -5.60
CA ALA A 78 12.54 18.25 -6.82
C ALA A 78 12.95 19.44 -7.70
N ILE A 79 13.07 20.63 -7.12
CA ILE A 79 13.47 21.84 -7.84
C ILE A 79 14.86 21.66 -8.44
N LEU A 80 15.81 21.13 -7.66
CA LEU A 80 17.17 20.85 -8.12
C LEU A 80 17.19 19.87 -9.30
N LEU A 81 16.41 18.79 -9.25
CA LEU A 81 16.28 17.82 -10.34
C LEU A 81 15.62 18.42 -11.59
N ALA A 82 14.62 19.28 -11.44
CA ALA A 82 14.01 19.97 -12.57
C ALA A 82 15.01 20.88 -13.31
N CYS A 83 16.00 21.44 -12.58
CA CYS A 83 17.05 22.26 -13.16
C CYS A 83 18.11 21.46 -13.95
N THR A 84 18.25 20.14 -13.76
CA THR A 84 19.30 19.34 -14.44
C THR A 84 18.92 18.90 -15.86
N GLY A 85 17.72 19.25 -16.35
CA GLY A 85 17.27 18.92 -17.71
C GLY A 85 16.91 17.45 -17.93
N ILE A 86 16.98 16.62 -16.87
CA ILE A 86 16.40 15.27 -16.88
C ILE A 86 14.90 15.46 -16.87
N GLY A 87 14.24 15.10 -17.97
CA GLY A 87 12.94 15.61 -18.38
C GLY A 87 11.90 15.75 -17.26
N PHE A 88 11.24 16.91 -17.23
CA PHE A 88 10.13 17.28 -16.35
C PHE A 88 9.08 16.18 -16.16
N ILE A 89 8.87 15.35 -17.20
CA ILE A 89 7.96 14.19 -17.16
C ILE A 89 8.43 13.12 -16.16
N PHE A 90 9.70 12.72 -16.18
CA PHE A 90 10.24 11.74 -15.21
C PHE A 90 10.13 12.27 -13.79
N TRP A 91 10.32 13.58 -13.61
CA TRP A 91 10.14 14.23 -12.32
C TRP A 91 8.67 14.20 -11.84
N ILE A 92 7.70 14.52 -12.71
CA ILE A 92 6.27 14.41 -12.37
C ILE A 92 5.91 12.98 -11.97
N VAL A 93 6.37 11.98 -12.73
CA VAL A 93 6.08 10.57 -12.44
C VAL A 93 6.70 10.15 -11.11
N ALA A 94 7.98 10.47 -10.87
CA ALA A 94 8.65 10.18 -9.60
C ALA A 94 7.97 10.88 -8.41
N PHE A 95 7.56 12.14 -8.58
CA PHE A 95 6.83 12.89 -7.56
C PHE A 95 5.47 12.26 -7.28
N ALA A 96 4.71 11.87 -8.31
CA ALA A 96 3.44 11.18 -8.17
C ALA A 96 3.59 9.84 -7.42
N ILE A 97 4.63 9.06 -7.73
CA ILE A 97 4.96 7.81 -7.03
C ILE A 97 5.29 8.10 -5.55
N LEU A 98 6.12 9.09 -5.26
CA LEU A 98 6.52 9.43 -3.88
C LEU A 98 5.35 9.92 -3.04
N VAL A 99 4.47 10.77 -3.60
CA VAL A 99 3.30 11.31 -2.89
C VAL A 99 2.23 10.24 -2.65
N ASN A 100 2.14 9.23 -3.51
CA ASN A 100 1.17 8.15 -3.40
C ASN A 100 1.70 6.92 -2.65
N ARG A 101 2.96 6.93 -2.20
CA ARG A 101 3.57 5.76 -1.55
C ARG A 101 3.03 5.60 -0.13
N THR A 102 2.11 4.69 0.11
CA THR A 102 1.67 4.33 1.47
C THR A 102 2.70 3.47 2.19
N TYR A 103 2.69 3.50 3.52
CA TYR A 103 3.44 2.56 4.35
C TYR A 103 2.63 2.16 5.57
N VAL A 104 2.95 0.97 6.08
CA VAL A 104 2.28 0.39 7.24
C VAL A 104 2.88 0.97 8.54
N THR A 105 2.02 1.36 9.46
CA THR A 105 2.39 1.86 10.80
C THR A 105 1.48 1.32 11.89
N CYS A 106 1.99 1.29 13.11
CA CYS A 106 1.15 1.12 14.29
C CYS A 106 0.28 2.38 14.52
N PRO A 107 -1.06 2.27 14.62
CA PRO A 107 -1.93 3.42 14.89
C PRO A 107 -1.73 4.04 16.28
N GLU A 108 -1.22 3.26 17.24
CA GLU A 108 -1.03 3.69 18.62
C GLU A 108 0.30 4.43 18.82
N CYS A 109 1.43 3.81 18.45
CA CYS A 109 2.76 4.37 18.69
C CYS A 109 3.47 4.93 17.45
N GLY A 110 2.95 4.71 16.24
CA GLY A 110 3.58 5.14 14.99
C GLY A 110 4.83 4.36 14.58
N SER A 111 5.20 3.30 15.31
CA SER A 111 6.34 2.43 14.97
C SER A 111 6.15 1.77 13.60
N ARG A 112 7.25 1.65 12.84
CA ARG A 112 7.33 0.97 11.54
C ARG A 112 8.11 -0.34 11.60
N ASP A 113 9.16 -0.37 12.41
CA ASP A 113 10.18 -1.43 12.32
C ASP A 113 9.86 -2.67 13.18
N ARG A 114 8.75 -2.64 13.93
CA ARG A 114 8.36 -3.69 14.89
C ARG A 114 6.91 -4.12 14.73
N LEU A 115 6.54 -4.46 13.51
CA LEU A 115 5.19 -4.91 13.14
C LEU A 115 5.25 -6.35 12.66
N ILE A 116 4.61 -7.25 13.41
CA ILE A 116 4.45 -8.66 13.05
C ILE A 116 3.11 -8.80 12.33
N ASN A 117 3.10 -9.40 11.14
CA ASN A 117 1.86 -9.72 10.41
C ASN A 117 1.18 -10.92 11.09
N LEU A 118 -0.11 -10.78 11.42
CA LEU A 118 -0.93 -11.82 12.05
C LEU A 118 -1.83 -12.56 11.03
N GLU A 119 -1.53 -12.44 9.74
CA GLU A 119 -2.27 -13.10 8.67
C GLU A 119 -2.39 -14.62 8.90
N GLY A 120 -3.60 -15.15 8.70
CA GLY A 120 -3.94 -16.55 9.00
C GLY A 120 -4.28 -16.85 10.46
N THR A 121 -4.05 -15.92 11.40
CA THR A 121 -4.52 -16.07 12.78
C THR A 121 -5.93 -15.52 12.90
N SER A 122 -6.93 -16.37 13.19
CA SER A 122 -8.30 -15.96 13.47
C SER A 122 -8.38 -15.25 14.83
N THR A 123 -7.92 -14.01 14.89
CA THR A 123 -8.01 -13.19 16.10
C THR A 123 -9.19 -12.24 15.96
N GLU A 124 -10.24 -12.48 16.73
CA GLU A 124 -11.20 -11.42 17.06
C GLU A 124 -10.41 -10.29 17.73
N PHE A 125 -10.38 -9.12 17.10
CA PHE A 125 -9.68 -7.96 17.65
C PHE A 125 -10.53 -7.31 18.75
N PRO A 126 -9.90 -6.75 19.81
CA PRO A 126 -10.62 -5.96 20.80
C PRO A 126 -11.36 -4.80 20.11
N PRO A 127 -12.61 -4.48 20.49
CA PRO A 127 -13.39 -3.43 19.85
C PRO A 127 -12.72 -2.04 19.96
N GLU A 128 -11.96 -1.81 21.03
CA GLU A 128 -11.16 -0.60 21.24
C GLU A 128 -10.09 -0.41 20.16
N SER A 129 -9.41 -1.50 19.74
CA SER A 129 -8.37 -1.44 18.72
C SER A 129 -8.92 -1.06 17.35
N GLU A 130 -10.17 -1.45 17.06
CA GLU A 130 -10.86 -1.13 15.81
C GLU A 130 -11.31 0.33 15.80
N GLN A 131 -11.82 0.85 16.92
CA GLN A 131 -12.19 2.27 17.05
C GLN A 131 -10.97 3.17 16.91
N LEU A 132 -9.87 2.83 17.58
CA LEU A 132 -8.60 3.56 17.47
C LEU A 132 -8.09 3.58 16.03
N TRP A 133 -8.15 2.44 15.35
CA TRP A 133 -7.75 2.35 13.94
C TRP A 133 -8.61 3.23 13.03
N LYS A 134 -9.95 3.19 13.17
CA LYS A 134 -10.88 4.02 12.39
C LYS A 134 -10.62 5.51 12.59
N GLU A 135 -10.46 5.94 13.84
CA GLU A 135 -10.18 7.33 14.18
C GLU A 135 -8.86 7.80 13.55
N LYS A 136 -7.79 6.99 13.68
CA LYS A 136 -6.48 7.33 13.11
C LYS A 136 -6.48 7.33 11.59
N GLN A 137 -7.21 6.42 10.96
CA GLN A 137 -7.36 6.36 9.52
C GLN A 137 -8.09 7.61 8.99
N GLU A 138 -9.14 8.05 9.66
CA GLU A 138 -9.86 9.28 9.30
C GLU A 138 -8.97 10.53 9.46
N GLN A 139 -8.21 10.61 10.56
CA GLN A 139 -7.25 11.68 10.80
C GLN A 139 -6.15 11.73 9.72
N ASP A 140 -5.57 10.59 9.35
CA ASP A 140 -4.56 10.51 8.30
C ASP A 140 -5.13 10.90 6.93
N LEU A 141 -6.33 10.42 6.60
CA LEU A 141 -7.02 10.76 5.36
C LEU A 141 -7.32 12.27 5.26
N ALA A 142 -7.75 12.89 6.37
CA ALA A 142 -7.98 14.33 6.44
C ALA A 142 -6.67 15.13 6.26
N ALA A 143 -5.59 14.69 6.91
CA ALA A 143 -4.28 15.30 6.77
C ALA A 143 -3.74 15.16 5.34
N PHE A 144 -3.90 13.99 4.72
CA PHE A 144 -3.50 13.73 3.34
C PHE A 144 -4.26 14.63 2.36
N LYS A 145 -5.59 14.73 2.47
CA LYS A 145 -6.41 15.62 1.63
C LYS A 145 -5.92 17.07 1.72
N ARG A 146 -5.67 17.57 2.92
CA ARG A 146 -5.14 18.92 3.14
C ARG A 146 -3.75 19.10 2.53
N ASN A 147 -2.83 18.17 2.77
CA ASN A 147 -1.47 18.23 2.23
C ASN A 147 -1.45 18.15 0.70
N LYS A 148 -2.32 17.33 0.10
CA LYS A 148 -2.49 17.22 -1.35
C LYS A 148 -2.95 18.54 -1.97
N LEU A 149 -3.92 19.22 -1.35
CA LEU A 149 -4.37 20.55 -1.80
C LEU A 149 -3.23 21.57 -1.75
N ILE A 150 -2.47 21.62 -0.65
CA ILE A 150 -1.31 22.51 -0.50
C ILE A 150 -0.26 22.22 -1.59
N ALA A 151 0.08 20.95 -1.81
CA ALA A 151 1.05 20.54 -2.81
C ALA A 151 0.62 20.93 -4.24
N MET A 152 -0.66 20.74 -4.58
CA MET A 152 -1.21 21.16 -5.88
C MET A 152 -1.16 22.68 -6.06
N ALA A 153 -1.45 23.45 -4.99
CA ALA A 153 -1.35 24.90 -5.03
C ALA A 153 0.09 25.37 -5.28
N ILE A 154 1.07 24.83 -4.54
CA ILE A 154 2.49 25.14 -4.71
C ILE A 154 2.97 24.78 -6.11
N ALA A 155 2.66 23.57 -6.60
CA ALA A 155 3.05 23.13 -7.94
C ALA A 155 2.50 24.07 -9.02
N THR A 156 1.23 24.47 -8.89
CA THR A 156 0.59 25.43 -9.82
C THR A 156 1.30 26.78 -9.81
N THR A 157 1.61 27.34 -8.62
CA THR A 157 2.34 28.60 -8.51
C THR A 157 3.73 28.54 -9.15
N VAL A 158 4.47 27.45 -8.92
CA VAL A 158 5.80 27.24 -9.53
C VAL A 158 5.71 27.15 -11.05
N ILE A 159 4.73 26.41 -11.59
CA ILE A 159 4.53 26.30 -13.04
C ILE A 159 4.21 27.67 -13.64
N CYS A 160 3.28 28.43 -13.06
CA CYS A 160 2.95 29.77 -13.55
C CYS A 160 4.18 30.70 -13.55
N PHE A 161 5.01 30.63 -12.51
CA PHE A 161 6.24 31.42 -12.42
C PHE A 161 7.26 31.04 -13.51
N LEU A 162 7.49 29.74 -13.73
CA LEU A 162 8.40 29.24 -14.77
C LEU A 162 7.93 29.61 -16.17
N VAL A 163 6.63 29.49 -16.45
CA VAL A 163 6.02 29.91 -17.72
C VAL A 163 6.19 31.43 -17.90
N GLY A 164 5.98 32.23 -16.85
CA GLY A 164 6.20 33.67 -16.88
C GLY A 164 7.65 34.04 -17.24
N ILE A 165 8.65 33.37 -16.64
CA ILE A 165 10.06 33.56 -16.99
C ILE A 165 10.34 33.17 -18.45
N ALA A 166 9.80 32.05 -18.91
CA ALA A 166 10.00 31.59 -20.29
C ALA A 166 9.44 32.61 -21.29
N ILE A 167 8.23 33.13 -21.04
CA ILE A 167 7.61 34.17 -21.88
C ILE A 167 8.44 35.47 -21.86
N ALA A 168 8.91 35.89 -20.68
CA ALA A 168 9.72 37.10 -20.55
C ALA A 168 11.06 36.99 -21.29
N ASN A 169 11.70 35.81 -21.26
CA ASN A 169 12.94 35.56 -21.97
C ASN A 169 12.73 35.45 -23.49
N TRP A 170 11.62 34.89 -23.95
CA TRP A 170 11.29 34.81 -25.38
C TRP A 170 11.16 36.18 -26.05
N ASN A 171 10.71 37.19 -25.30
CA ASN A 171 10.50 38.54 -25.80
C ASN A 171 11.74 39.45 -25.71
N ARG A 172 12.90 38.96 -25.26
CA ARG A 172 14.14 39.74 -25.32
C ARG A 172 14.71 39.69 -26.75
N PRO A 173 14.82 40.84 -27.45
CA PRO A 173 15.35 40.90 -28.81
C PRO A 173 16.85 40.63 -28.86
#